data_AF-A0A924UGS9-F1
#
_entry.id   AF-A0A924UGS9-F1
#
_cell.length_a   1.000
_cell.length_b   1.000
_cell.length_c   1.000
_cell.angle_alpha   90.00
_cell.angle_beta   90.00
_cell.angle_gamma   90.00
#
_symmetry.space_group_name_H-M   'P 1'
#
loop_
_entity.id
_entity.type
_entity.pdbx_description
1 polymer ?
#
loop_
_entity_poly.entity_id
_entity_poly.type
_entity_poly.pdbx_seq_one_letter_code
_entity_poly.pdbx_strand_id
1 'polypeptide(L)'
;PLAKRNLQLKQATVITTDWGTWRRTHPDTTVLVEDLALGRDFDFRNGRDADGPIFPVGDVDPRLPVHEDVIGVVTASGRPVAFQRSAAMIALTRGEKIGIENVRLRLEAGGIRAVDVDGSDLGSHQAFWFAWSQFHPGTALWPK
;
A
#
# COMPACT_ATOMS: atom_id res chain seq x y z
N PRO A 1 1.47 -21.79 22.07
CA PRO A 1 0.87 -20.97 20.99
C PRO A 1 1.67 -19.69 20.75
N LEU A 2 1.86 -19.30 19.48
CA LEU A 2 2.57 -18.06 19.10
C LEU A 2 1.96 -16.82 19.76
N ALA A 3 0.63 -16.80 19.94
CA ALA A 3 -0.09 -15.72 20.64
C ALA A 3 0.38 -15.45 22.08
N LYS A 4 1.05 -16.41 22.75
CA LYS A 4 1.60 -16.24 24.11
C LYS A 4 3.04 -15.73 24.14
N ARG A 5 3.70 -15.57 22.99
CA ARG A 5 5.15 -15.31 22.89
C ARG A 5 5.53 -13.84 22.67
N ASN A 6 4.59 -12.89 22.70
CA ASN A 6 4.82 -11.46 22.43
C ASN A 6 5.83 -11.19 21.29
N LEU A 7 5.76 -12.02 20.24
CA LEU A 7 6.67 -11.95 19.11
C LEU A 7 6.09 -10.97 18.10
N GLN A 8 6.85 -9.94 17.75
CA GLN A 8 6.54 -9.04 16.65
C GLN A 8 7.51 -9.32 15.50
N LEU A 9 6.97 -9.58 14.32
CA LEU A 9 7.78 -9.78 13.12
C LEU A 9 8.17 -8.43 12.52
N LYS A 10 9.35 -8.38 11.90
CA LYS A 10 9.74 -7.22 11.09
C LYS A 10 8.80 -7.15 9.87
N GLN A 11 8.25 -5.96 9.63
CA GLN A 11 7.47 -5.71 8.43
C GLN A 11 8.40 -5.64 7.22
N ALA A 12 7.94 -6.18 6.09
CA ALA A 12 8.60 -6.03 4.81
C ALA A 12 7.76 -5.11 3.94
N THR A 13 8.39 -4.25 3.15
CA THR A 13 7.66 -3.42 2.21
C THR A 13 7.04 -4.26 1.10
N VAL A 14 5.84 -3.86 0.67
CA VAL A 14 5.22 -4.33 -0.57
C VAL A 14 5.07 -3.16 -1.53
N ILE A 15 5.67 -3.31 -2.71
CA ILE A 15 5.60 -2.34 -3.81
C ILE A 15 4.66 -2.90 -4.87
N THR A 16 3.59 -2.17 -5.19
CA THR A 16 2.80 -2.45 -6.38
C THR A 16 3.48 -1.81 -7.59
N THR A 17 3.68 -2.61 -8.65
CA THR A 17 4.36 -2.20 -9.88
C THR A 17 3.51 -2.54 -11.10
N ASP A 18 3.82 -1.89 -12.22
CA ASP A 18 3.27 -2.26 -13.52
C ASP A 18 3.93 -3.52 -14.08
N TRP A 19 3.20 -4.25 -14.92
CA TRP A 19 3.68 -5.50 -15.51
C TRP A 19 4.94 -5.31 -16.36
N GLY A 20 5.06 -4.20 -17.08
CA GLY A 20 6.22 -3.93 -17.93
C GLY A 20 7.51 -3.78 -17.11
N THR A 21 7.43 -3.09 -15.97
CA THR A 21 8.53 -2.95 -15.03
C THR A 21 8.89 -4.28 -14.37
N TRP A 22 7.89 -5.01 -13.85
CA TRP A 22 8.12 -6.34 -13.29
C TRP A 22 8.76 -7.30 -14.30
N ARG A 23 8.27 -7.34 -15.54
CA ARG A 23 8.75 -8.27 -16.56
C ARG A 23 10.19 -8.00 -16.97
N ARG A 24 10.61 -6.73 -17.02
CA ARG A 24 12.03 -6.40 -17.29
C ARG A 24 12.94 -6.88 -16.16
N THR A 25 12.51 -6.78 -14.90
CA THR A 25 13.34 -7.18 -13.74
C THR A 25 13.27 -8.68 -13.46
N HIS A 26 12.17 -9.34 -13.82
CA HIS A 26 11.92 -10.77 -13.60
C HIS A 26 11.46 -11.44 -14.91
N PRO A 27 12.35 -11.56 -15.91
CA PRO A 27 12.01 -12.02 -17.26
C PRO A 27 11.55 -13.49 -17.32
N ASP A 28 11.79 -14.27 -16.27
CA ASP A 28 11.37 -15.68 -16.20
C ASP A 28 10.00 -15.88 -15.54
N THR A 29 9.34 -14.80 -15.07
CA THR A 29 8.03 -14.90 -14.42
C THR A 29 6.98 -15.51 -15.36
N THR A 30 6.30 -16.57 -14.97
CA THR A 30 5.14 -17.06 -15.72
C THR A 30 3.85 -16.57 -15.08
N VAL A 31 2.84 -16.24 -15.89
CA VAL A 31 1.46 -15.97 -15.43
C VAL A 31 0.54 -17.09 -15.90
N LEU A 32 -0.53 -17.35 -15.15
CA LEU A 32 -1.57 -18.28 -15.56
C LEU A 32 -2.36 -17.65 -16.73
N VAL A 33 -2.70 -18.46 -17.73
CA VAL A 33 -3.51 -18.01 -18.87
C VAL A 33 -4.97 -17.81 -18.44
N GLU A 34 -5.57 -16.71 -18.88
CA GLU A 34 -6.94 -16.30 -18.52
C GLU A 34 -8.00 -17.32 -18.93
N ASP A 35 -7.80 -18.04 -20.04
CA ASP A 35 -8.72 -19.10 -20.50
C ASP A 35 -8.93 -20.20 -19.44
N LEU A 36 -7.98 -20.40 -18.52
CA LEU A 36 -8.11 -21.34 -17.41
C LEU A 36 -8.99 -20.81 -16.26
N ALA A 37 -9.47 -19.56 -16.34
CA ALA A 37 -10.42 -18.99 -15.38
C ALA A 37 -11.85 -19.54 -15.53
N LEU A 38 -12.12 -20.39 -16.55
CA LEU A 38 -13.40 -21.08 -16.76
C LEU A 38 -14.61 -20.13 -16.77
N GLY A 39 -14.45 -18.95 -17.37
CA GLY A 39 -15.50 -17.92 -17.48
C GLY A 39 -15.72 -17.07 -16.23
N ARG A 40 -14.83 -17.16 -15.23
CA ARG A 40 -14.85 -16.24 -14.07
C ARG A 40 -14.26 -14.89 -14.44
N ASP A 41 -14.82 -13.84 -13.84
CA ASP A 41 -14.22 -12.52 -13.85
C ASP A 41 -12.86 -12.59 -13.12
N PHE A 42 -11.81 -12.15 -13.80
CA PHE A 42 -10.43 -12.14 -13.30
C PHE A 42 -10.04 -10.81 -12.67
N ASP A 43 -10.94 -9.82 -12.64
CA ASP A 43 -10.78 -8.61 -11.84
C ASP A 43 -11.08 -8.89 -10.36
N PHE A 44 -10.13 -9.56 -9.71
CA PHE A 44 -10.20 -9.86 -8.27
C PHE A 44 -10.06 -8.63 -7.38
N ARG A 45 -9.66 -7.49 -7.93
CA ARG A 45 -9.31 -6.29 -7.17
C ARG A 45 -10.46 -5.32 -7.06
N ASN A 46 -11.21 -5.09 -8.13
CA ASN A 46 -12.21 -4.01 -8.15
C ASN A 46 -13.64 -4.52 -7.90
N GLY A 47 -13.94 -5.79 -8.21
CA GLY A 47 -15.32 -6.30 -8.18
C GLY A 47 -15.79 -6.82 -6.82
N ARG A 48 -14.90 -7.37 -5.98
CA ARG A 48 -15.29 -8.08 -4.76
C ARG A 48 -15.82 -7.15 -3.67
N ASP A 49 -15.18 -6.00 -3.52
CA ASP A 49 -15.38 -4.98 -2.49
C ASP A 49 -15.90 -3.66 -3.09
N ALA A 50 -16.45 -3.71 -4.31
CA ALA A 50 -16.94 -2.54 -5.05
C ALA A 50 -17.91 -1.65 -4.25
N ASP A 51 -18.74 -2.27 -3.39
CA ASP A 51 -19.72 -1.58 -2.53
C ASP A 51 -19.19 -1.34 -1.09
N GLY A 52 -17.87 -1.49 -0.89
CA GLY A 52 -17.18 -1.34 0.39
C GLY A 52 -16.72 -2.67 1.02
N PRO A 53 -16.05 -2.60 2.18
CA PRO A 53 -15.54 -3.77 2.88
C PRO A 53 -16.66 -4.77 3.23
N ILE A 54 -16.52 -6.01 2.78
CA ILE A 54 -17.47 -7.11 3.09
C ILE A 54 -17.51 -7.43 4.60
N PHE A 55 -16.36 -7.31 5.27
CA PHE A 55 -16.19 -7.59 6.70
C PHE A 55 -15.45 -6.45 7.39
N PRO A 56 -16.12 -5.31 7.64
CA PRO A 56 -15.47 -4.16 8.23
C PRO A 56 -15.05 -4.46 9.68
N VAL A 57 -13.81 -4.10 10.03
CA VAL A 57 -13.33 -4.11 11.42
C VAL A 57 -13.39 -2.67 11.92
N GLY A 58 -14.51 -2.29 12.50
CA GLY A 58 -14.76 -0.92 12.98
C GLY A 58 -15.37 0.01 11.94
N ASP A 59 -15.37 1.31 12.26
CA ASP A 59 -16.03 2.34 11.46
C ASP A 59 -15.35 2.54 10.10
N VAL A 60 -16.16 2.83 9.08
CA VAL A 60 -15.66 3.24 7.77
C VAL A 60 -15.21 4.69 7.86
N ASP A 61 -13.94 4.94 7.52
CA ASP A 61 -13.37 6.29 7.56
C ASP A 61 -13.75 7.07 6.29
N PRO A 62 -14.60 8.11 6.39
CA PRO A 62 -15.17 8.77 5.21
C PRO A 62 -14.22 9.77 4.54
N ARG A 63 -12.99 9.92 5.06
CA ARG A 63 -12.05 10.93 4.54
C ARG A 63 -11.60 10.63 3.12
N LEU A 64 -11.60 9.37 2.70
CA LEU A 64 -11.26 8.92 1.34
C LEU A 64 -12.24 7.85 0.86
N PRO A 65 -12.43 7.68 -0.47
CA PRO A 65 -13.13 6.52 -1.02
C PRO A 65 -12.53 5.21 -0.51
N VAL A 66 -13.35 4.20 -0.27
CA VAL A 66 -12.92 2.92 0.30
C VAL A 66 -11.78 2.27 -0.51
N HIS A 67 -11.84 2.35 -1.85
CA HIS A 67 -10.82 1.83 -2.78
C HIS A 67 -9.71 2.84 -3.15
N GLU A 68 -9.61 3.99 -2.47
CA GLU A 68 -8.47 4.88 -2.70
C GLU A 68 -7.17 4.14 -2.35
N ASP A 69 -6.25 4.09 -3.30
CA ASP A 69 -4.93 3.48 -3.08
C ASP A 69 -4.08 4.38 -2.18
N VAL A 70 -3.61 3.84 -1.08
CA VAL A 70 -2.71 4.54 -0.16
C VAL A 70 -1.44 3.74 0.08
N ILE A 71 -0.33 4.45 0.27
CA ILE A 71 0.89 3.91 0.86
C ILE A 71 0.81 4.14 2.37
N GLY A 72 0.55 3.08 3.12
CA GLY A 72 0.48 3.10 4.57
C GLY A 72 1.83 2.83 5.22
N VAL A 73 2.18 3.59 6.25
CA VAL A 73 3.39 3.42 7.05
C VAL A 73 3.19 3.96 8.46
N VAL A 74 3.86 3.36 9.45
CA VAL A 74 3.92 3.88 10.82
C VAL A 74 5.26 4.57 11.01
N THR A 75 5.25 5.82 11.47
CA THR A 75 6.48 6.61 11.71
C THR A 75 7.25 6.04 12.90
N ALA A 76 8.50 6.48 13.09
CA ALA A 76 9.30 6.11 14.26
C ALA A 76 8.66 6.52 15.60
N SER A 77 7.77 7.52 15.60
CA SER A 77 7.02 7.94 16.79
C SER A 77 5.79 7.07 17.08
N GLY A 78 5.51 6.07 16.23
CA GLY A 78 4.32 5.22 16.32
C GLY A 78 3.07 5.81 15.65
N ARG A 79 3.22 6.93 14.95
CA ARG A 79 2.09 7.59 14.28
C ARG A 79 1.80 6.93 12.92
N PRO A 80 0.57 6.44 12.67
CA PRO A 80 0.20 5.98 11.34
C PRO A 80 0.02 7.14 10.37
N VAL A 81 0.52 6.95 9.16
CA VAL A 81 0.43 7.90 8.04
C VAL A 81 0.04 7.14 6.78
N ALA A 82 -0.86 7.72 6.00
CA ALA A 82 -1.23 7.22 4.68
C ALA A 82 -1.00 8.31 3.64
N PHE A 83 -0.31 7.95 2.57
CA PHE A 83 -0.09 8.82 1.41
C PHE A 83 -0.99 8.35 0.27
N GLN A 84 -1.84 9.21 -0.27
CA GLN A 84 -2.59 8.89 -1.49
C GLN A 84 -1.59 8.57 -2.60
N ARG A 85 -1.65 7.34 -3.12
CA ARG A 85 -0.66 6.80 -4.05
C ARG A 85 -0.59 7.62 -5.33
N SER A 86 -1.75 8.01 -5.86
CA SER A 86 -1.88 8.78 -7.10
C SER A 86 -1.18 10.15 -6.99
N ALA A 87 -1.51 10.91 -5.95
CA ALA A 87 -0.90 12.20 -5.65
C ALA A 87 0.61 12.07 -5.41
N ALA A 88 1.02 11.05 -4.65
CA ALA A 88 2.44 10.81 -4.36
C ALA A 88 3.24 10.47 -5.61
N MET A 89 2.69 9.63 -6.49
CA MET A 89 3.32 9.27 -7.76
C MET A 89 3.55 10.51 -8.63
N ILE A 90 2.54 11.39 -8.75
CA ILE A 90 2.62 12.63 -9.54
C ILE A 90 3.73 13.54 -9.00
N ALA A 91 3.73 13.81 -7.70
CA ALA A 91 4.70 14.69 -7.07
C ALA A 91 6.14 14.13 -7.19
N LEU A 92 6.35 12.84 -6.90
CA LEU A 92 7.66 12.21 -7.04
C LEU A 92 8.18 12.21 -8.48
N THR A 93 7.30 11.98 -9.46
CA THR A 93 7.66 12.02 -10.89
C THR A 93 8.07 13.43 -11.33
N ARG A 94 7.57 14.48 -10.67
CA ARG A 94 8.01 15.87 -10.87
C ARG A 94 9.31 16.21 -10.14
N GLY A 95 9.91 15.26 -9.44
CA GLY A 95 11.11 15.47 -8.63
C GLY A 95 10.84 16.12 -7.27
N GLU A 96 9.58 16.21 -6.85
CA GLU A 96 9.23 16.75 -5.53
C GLU A 96 9.61 15.76 -4.43
N LYS A 97 9.91 16.28 -3.24
CA LYS A 97 10.23 15.47 -2.06
C LYS A 97 9.01 15.37 -1.16
N ILE A 98 8.62 14.15 -0.83
CA ILE A 98 7.50 13.87 0.07
C ILE A 98 8.05 13.29 1.37
N GLY A 99 7.63 13.85 2.50
CA GLY A 99 7.96 13.29 3.80
C GLY A 99 7.09 13.80 4.93
N ILE A 100 6.87 12.93 5.92
CA ILE A 100 6.21 13.22 7.19
C ILE A 100 7.08 12.61 8.28
N GLU A 101 7.49 13.42 9.27
CA GLU A 101 8.41 12.99 10.33
C GLU A 101 9.70 12.37 9.75
N ASN A 102 10.00 11.10 10.07
CA ASN A 102 11.14 10.36 9.56
C ASN A 102 10.89 9.73 8.17
N VAL A 103 9.63 9.64 7.74
CA VAL A 103 9.25 8.96 6.51
C VAL A 103 9.64 9.78 5.28
N ARG A 104 10.25 9.15 4.29
CA ARG A 104 10.51 9.70 2.95
C ARG A 104 9.96 8.75 1.90
N LEU A 105 9.16 9.25 0.96
CA LEU A 105 8.73 8.45 -0.19
C LEU A 105 9.74 8.56 -1.33
N ARG A 106 9.93 7.46 -2.06
CA ARG A 106 10.77 7.39 -3.25
C ARG A 106 10.14 6.47 -4.29
N LEU A 107 10.40 6.77 -5.56
CA LEU A 107 10.07 5.86 -6.65
C LEU A 107 11.00 4.66 -6.62
N GLU A 108 10.44 3.46 -6.69
CA GLU A 108 11.22 2.23 -6.75
C GLU A 108 10.43 1.15 -7.48
N ALA A 109 11.12 0.41 -8.35
CA ALA A 109 10.54 -0.71 -9.11
C ALA A 109 9.19 -0.34 -9.79
N GLY A 110 9.02 0.88 -10.29
CA GLY A 110 7.77 1.35 -10.94
C GLY A 110 6.64 1.73 -9.97
N GLY A 111 6.82 1.52 -8.66
CA GLY A 111 5.91 1.91 -7.61
C GLY A 111 6.54 2.93 -6.65
N ILE A 112 6.06 2.92 -5.40
CA ILE A 112 6.50 3.82 -4.35
C ILE A 112 6.93 2.99 -3.13
N ARG A 113 8.06 3.35 -2.53
CA ARG A 113 8.54 2.84 -1.25
C ARG A 113 8.61 3.96 -0.23
N ALA A 114 8.27 3.66 1.02
CA ALA A 114 8.60 4.51 2.15
C ALA A 114 9.90 4.03 2.84
N VAL A 115 10.82 4.96 3.09
CA VAL A 115 12.08 4.72 3.79
C VAL A 115 12.27 5.74 4.91
N ASP A 116 13.13 5.40 5.86
CA ASP A 116 13.59 6.34 6.89
C ASP A 116 14.58 7.36 6.30
N VAL A 117 14.97 8.36 7.09
CA VAL A 117 15.94 9.40 6.75
C VAL A 117 17.32 8.81 6.43
N ASP A 118 17.68 7.69 7.06
CA ASP A 118 18.92 6.96 6.78
C ASP A 118 18.81 6.02 5.56
N GLY A 119 17.62 5.91 4.96
CA GLY A 119 17.33 5.06 3.82
C GLY A 119 16.91 3.63 4.17
N SER A 120 16.81 3.27 5.45
CA SER A 120 16.29 1.97 5.88
C SER A 120 14.81 1.78 5.53
N ASP A 121 14.42 0.53 5.30
CA ASP A 121 13.05 0.16 4.96
C ASP A 121 12.12 0.31 6.17
N LEU A 122 10.99 1.02 5.99
CA LEU A 122 9.97 1.21 7.03
C LEU A 122 8.81 0.21 6.96
N GLY A 123 8.87 -0.76 6.05
CA GLY A 123 7.83 -1.78 5.90
C GLY A 123 6.51 -1.23 5.34
N SER A 124 6.56 -0.27 4.42
CA SER A 124 5.37 0.32 3.80
C SER A 124 4.55 -0.68 2.99
N HIS A 125 3.23 -0.51 2.99
CA HIS A 125 2.34 -1.37 2.22
C HIS A 125 1.38 -0.51 1.41
N GLN A 126 1.22 -0.84 0.13
CA GLN A 126 0.11 -0.29 -0.66
C GLN A 126 -1.16 -1.07 -0.36
N ALA A 127 -2.22 -0.37 0.04
CA ALA A 127 -3.51 -0.96 0.33
C ALA A 127 -4.64 -0.03 -0.13
N PHE A 128 -5.84 -0.58 -0.27
CA PHE A 128 -7.04 0.26 -0.29
C PHE A 128 -7.22 0.97 1.05
N TRP A 129 -7.79 2.17 1.00
CA TRP A 129 -7.98 3.01 2.17
C TRP A 129 -8.71 2.31 3.30
N PHE A 130 -9.80 1.61 3.00
CA PHE A 130 -10.56 0.89 4.02
C PHE A 130 -9.68 -0.13 4.77
N ALA A 131 -8.79 -0.81 4.05
CA ALA A 131 -7.93 -1.86 4.60
C ALA A 131 -6.78 -1.30 5.44
N TRP A 132 -6.47 -0.01 5.32
CA TRP A 132 -5.50 0.67 6.17
C TRP A 132 -6.18 1.38 7.35
N SER A 133 -7.19 2.20 7.08
CA SER A 133 -7.81 3.09 8.07
C SER A 133 -8.51 2.33 9.19
N GLN A 134 -9.03 1.12 8.92
CA GLN A 134 -9.68 0.27 9.92
C GLN A 134 -8.71 -0.24 10.99
N PHE A 135 -7.46 -0.48 10.64
CA PHE A 135 -6.41 -0.89 11.60
C PHE A 135 -5.63 0.29 12.17
N HIS A 136 -5.70 1.44 11.51
CA HIS A 136 -4.97 2.66 11.88
C HIS A 136 -5.91 3.88 11.96
N PRO A 137 -6.89 3.87 12.89
CA PRO A 137 -7.78 5.01 13.08
C PRO A 137 -6.97 6.26 13.47
N GLY A 138 -7.39 7.42 12.95
CA GLY A 138 -6.67 8.67 13.17
C GLY A 138 -5.36 8.82 12.38
N THR A 139 -5.09 7.92 11.41
CA THR A 139 -3.96 8.06 10.48
C THR A 139 -3.91 9.45 9.86
N ALA A 140 -2.71 10.04 9.81
CA ALA A 140 -2.49 11.28 9.10
C ALA A 140 -2.57 11.04 7.59
N LEU A 141 -3.07 12.01 6.84
CA LEU A 141 -3.18 11.96 5.38
C LEU A 141 -2.16 12.88 4.71
N TRP A 142 -1.65 12.43 3.58
CA TRP A 142 -0.91 13.25 2.63
C TRP A 142 -1.43 13.00 1.20
N PRO A 143 -1.76 14.04 0.43
CA PRO A 143 -1.97 15.42 0.87
C PRO A 143 -3.07 15.51 1.95
N LYS A 144 -3.13 16.65 2.64
CA LYS A 144 -4.19 16.91 3.64
C LYS A 144 -5.52 17.23 2.98
#